data_AF-A0A1Y6C7B1-F1
#
_entry.id   AF-A0A1Y6C7B1-F1
#
_cell.length_a   1.000
_cell.length_b   1.000
_cell.length_c   1.000
_cell.angle_alpha   90.00
_cell.angle_beta   90.00
_cell.angle_gamma   90.00
#
_symmetry.space_group_name_H-M   'P 1'
#
loop_
_entity.id
_entity.type
_entity.pdbx_description
1 polymer ?
#
loop_
_entity_poly.entity_id
_entity_poly.type
_entity_poly.pdbx_seq_one_letter_code
_entity_poly.pdbx_strand_id
1 'polypeptide(L)'
;MVKNERRNMPFFVICSLAIFVLTGCDPQRKKQCEWYFIPFPEGNPSVEEGWVSICVANFKLGRQRCYFTAKPNFLDKMNGIPFRYTSLKYTDTFPKKVISVKPCRGH
;
A
#
# COMPACT_ATOMS: atom_id res chain seq x y z
N MET A 1 -11.46 -69.29 0.12
CA MET A 1 -10.46 -68.26 0.43
C MET A 1 -10.65 -67.11 -0.55
N VAL A 2 -11.02 -65.94 -0.04
CA VAL A 2 -11.52 -64.78 -0.81
C VAL A 2 -10.36 -63.91 -1.32
N LYS A 3 -10.51 -63.43 -2.57
CA LYS A 3 -9.71 -62.44 -3.30
C LYS A 3 -9.58 -61.09 -2.58
N ASN A 4 -8.47 -60.37 -2.82
CA ASN A 4 -8.41 -58.98 -3.34
C ASN A 4 -6.99 -58.45 -3.16
N GLU A 5 -6.20 -58.19 -4.20
CA GLU A 5 -6.33 -57.19 -5.27
C GLU A 5 -5.99 -55.76 -4.83
N ARG A 6 -4.74 -55.39 -5.16
CA ARG A 6 -4.18 -54.11 -5.65
C ARG A 6 -4.47 -52.76 -4.97
N ARG A 7 -3.32 -52.07 -4.82
CA ARG A 7 -3.04 -50.63 -5.01
C ARG A 7 -3.63 -49.68 -3.97
N ASN A 8 -2.73 -49.10 -3.17
CA ASN A 8 -2.92 -47.75 -2.65
C ASN A 8 -1.58 -47.02 -2.62
N MET A 9 -1.30 -46.33 -3.72
CA MET A 9 -0.26 -45.31 -3.81
C MET A 9 -0.98 -43.96 -3.82
N PRO A 10 -0.83 -43.14 -2.77
CA PRO A 10 -1.04 -41.71 -2.92
C PRO A 10 0.04 -40.92 -2.18
N PHE A 11 1.32 -41.20 -2.40
CA PHE A 11 2.40 -40.41 -1.79
C PHE A 11 2.94 -39.28 -2.68
N PHE A 12 2.45 -39.16 -3.92
CA PHE A 12 3.04 -38.27 -4.93
C PHE A 12 2.25 -36.97 -5.21
N VAL A 13 1.18 -36.67 -4.48
CA VAL A 13 0.25 -35.57 -4.83
C VAL A 13 0.32 -34.37 -3.86
N ILE A 14 1.14 -34.42 -2.81
CA ILE A 14 1.09 -33.40 -1.72
C ILE A 14 2.22 -32.35 -1.82
N CYS A 15 3.20 -32.49 -2.73
CA CYS A 15 4.34 -31.55 -2.81
C CYS A 15 4.16 -30.38 -3.81
N SER A 16 3.11 -30.35 -4.63
CA SER A 16 2.96 -29.34 -5.69
C SER A 16 2.07 -28.14 -5.33
N LEU A 17 1.42 -28.13 -4.16
CA LEU A 17 0.48 -27.05 -3.77
C LEU A 17 1.10 -25.92 -2.91
N ALA A 18 2.41 -25.92 -2.66
CA ALA A 18 3.07 -24.91 -1.83
C ALA A 18 3.66 -23.72 -2.62
N ILE A 19 3.56 -23.69 -3.96
CA ILE A 19 4.25 -22.69 -4.80
C ILE A 19 3.37 -21.45 -5.08
N PHE A 20 2.05 -21.48 -4.84
CA PHE A 20 1.14 -20.39 -5.22
C PHE A 20 0.89 -19.31 -4.15
N VAL A 21 1.51 -19.39 -2.97
CA VAL A 21 1.19 -18.47 -1.84
C VAL A 21 2.07 -17.20 -1.82
N LEU A 22 3.01 -17.01 -2.76
CA LEU A 22 4.01 -15.93 -2.66
C LEU A 22 3.78 -14.69 -3.54
N THR A 23 2.63 -14.52 -4.19
CA THR A 23 2.35 -13.34 -5.02
C THR A 23 1.73 -12.16 -4.27
N GLY A 24 1.50 -12.27 -2.95
CA GLY A 24 0.65 -11.33 -2.20
C GLY A 24 1.30 -10.09 -1.59
N CYS A 25 2.63 -10.02 -1.46
CA CYS A 25 3.29 -8.85 -0.85
C CYS A 25 4.64 -8.61 -1.51
N ASP A 26 4.69 -7.66 -2.46
CA ASP A 26 5.94 -7.07 -2.92
C ASP A 26 6.28 -5.88 -2.00
N PRO A 27 7.05 -6.08 -0.90
CA PRO A 27 7.46 -4.99 -0.03
C PRO A 27 8.38 -3.97 -0.73
N GLN A 28 8.96 -4.32 -1.88
CA GLN A 28 9.90 -3.45 -2.60
C GLN A 28 9.17 -2.28 -3.27
N ARG A 29 7.89 -2.43 -3.64
CA ARG A 29 7.09 -1.35 -4.26
C ARG A 29 6.93 -0.12 -3.37
N LYS A 30 7.01 -0.27 -2.03
CA LYS A 30 7.02 0.89 -1.11
C LYS A 30 8.26 1.79 -1.30
N LYS A 31 9.35 1.25 -1.86
CA LYS A 31 10.59 1.98 -2.16
C LYS A 31 10.60 2.58 -3.57
N GLN A 32 9.57 2.33 -4.38
CA GLN A 32 9.46 2.88 -5.73
C GLN A 32 8.78 4.24 -5.72
N CYS A 33 9.11 5.06 -6.71
CA CYS A 33 8.56 6.41 -6.92
C CYS A 33 7.17 6.34 -7.56
N GLU A 34 6.26 5.64 -6.90
CA GLU A 34 4.93 5.32 -7.43
C GLU A 34 3.80 5.91 -6.60
N TRP A 35 4.11 6.53 -5.45
CA TRP A 35 3.13 7.02 -4.51
C TRP A 35 2.96 8.53 -4.63
N TYR A 36 1.75 9.04 -4.48
CA TYR A 36 1.43 10.45 -4.60
C TYR A 36 0.24 10.81 -3.71
N PHE A 37 0.04 12.10 -3.43
CA PHE A 37 -1.10 12.58 -2.66
C PHE A 37 -2.29 12.84 -3.56
N ILE A 38 -3.48 12.53 -3.06
CA ILE A 38 -4.78 12.86 -3.67
C ILE A 38 -5.73 13.39 -2.59
N PRO A 39 -6.73 14.20 -2.97
CA PRO A 39 -7.77 14.61 -2.02
C PRO A 39 -8.53 13.39 -1.49
N PHE A 40 -8.98 13.48 -0.24
CA PHE A 40 -9.82 12.45 0.36
C PHE A 40 -11.22 12.48 -0.26
N PRO A 41 -11.81 11.33 -0.68
CA PRO A 41 -12.99 11.29 -1.54
C PRO A 41 -14.32 11.54 -0.81
N GLU A 42 -14.43 11.17 0.46
CA GLU A 42 -15.63 11.35 1.27
C GLU A 42 -15.44 12.63 2.10
N GLY A 43 -16.30 13.66 1.96
CA GLY A 43 -16.05 15.01 2.52
C GLY A 43 -15.29 15.07 3.87
N ASN A 44 -14.34 16.02 3.96
CA ASN A 44 -13.36 16.18 5.06
C ASN A 44 -13.83 15.59 6.41
N PRO A 45 -13.29 14.43 6.87
CA PRO A 45 -13.47 14.01 8.26
C PRO A 45 -13.03 15.14 9.19
N SER A 46 -13.54 15.22 10.43
CA SER A 46 -13.16 16.25 11.40
C SER A 46 -11.64 16.40 11.49
N VAL A 47 -11.13 17.39 10.76
CA VAL A 47 -9.72 17.76 10.70
C VAL A 47 -9.54 19.04 11.48
N GLU A 48 -8.40 19.12 12.14
CA GLU A 48 -7.98 20.35 12.81
C GLU A 48 -7.96 21.52 11.81
N GLU A 49 -8.28 22.72 12.30
CA GLU A 49 -8.26 23.93 11.48
C GLU A 49 -6.90 24.13 10.80
N GLY A 50 -6.93 24.50 9.51
CA GLY A 50 -5.71 24.66 8.70
C GLY A 50 -5.09 23.36 8.18
N TRP A 51 -5.73 22.22 8.40
CA TRP A 51 -5.36 20.92 7.80
C TRP A 51 -6.43 20.43 6.84
N VAL A 52 -6.03 19.61 5.88
CA VAL A 52 -6.95 18.96 4.95
C VAL A 52 -6.72 17.46 4.91
N SER A 53 -7.81 16.71 4.71
CA SER A 53 -7.77 15.27 4.58
C SER A 53 -7.29 14.85 3.21
N ILE A 54 -6.38 13.88 3.18
CA ILE A 54 -5.80 13.35 1.95
C ILE A 54 -5.71 11.82 2.00
N CYS A 55 -5.50 11.24 0.83
CA CYS A 55 -5.04 9.88 0.68
C CYS A 55 -3.69 9.84 -0.04
N VAL A 56 -2.96 8.74 0.19
CA VAL A 56 -1.72 8.40 -0.49
C VAL A 56 -2.02 7.25 -1.44
N ALA A 57 -1.98 7.53 -2.74
CA ALA A 57 -2.31 6.59 -3.81
C ALA A 57 -1.05 6.07 -4.50
N ASN A 58 -1.10 4.85 -5.02
CA ASN A 58 -0.08 4.25 -5.87
C ASN A 58 -0.66 4.02 -7.27
N PHE A 59 -0.10 4.67 -8.29
CA PHE A 59 -0.63 4.61 -9.66
C PHE A 59 -0.31 3.30 -10.40
N LYS A 60 0.63 2.48 -9.93
CA LYS A 60 0.94 1.17 -10.52
C LYS A 60 0.11 0.03 -9.94
N LEU A 61 -0.18 0.09 -8.64
CA LEU A 61 -0.90 -0.96 -7.91
C LEU A 61 -2.40 -0.69 -7.78
N GLY A 62 -2.87 0.51 -8.15
CA GLY A 62 -4.26 0.93 -7.92
C GLY A 62 -4.64 0.92 -6.43
N ARG A 63 -3.66 1.07 -5.53
CA ARG A 63 -3.87 1.05 -4.07
C ARG A 63 -3.92 2.46 -3.52
N GLN A 64 -4.82 2.68 -2.57
CA GLN A 64 -4.99 3.95 -1.87
C GLN A 64 -4.97 3.73 -0.37
N ARG A 65 -4.35 4.66 0.36
CA ARG A 65 -4.34 4.70 1.83
C ARG A 65 -4.80 6.06 2.29
N CYS A 66 -5.94 6.12 2.95
CA CYS A 66 -6.55 7.35 3.42
C CYS A 66 -6.26 7.61 4.91
N TYR A 67 -6.97 8.58 5.48
CA TYR A 67 -6.83 9.03 6.88
C TYR A 67 -5.48 9.70 7.17
N PHE A 68 -4.94 10.38 6.17
CA PHE A 68 -3.84 11.31 6.34
C PHE A 68 -4.37 12.74 6.35
N THR A 69 -3.64 13.62 7.03
CA THR A 69 -3.87 15.05 6.97
C THR A 69 -2.57 15.77 6.65
N ALA A 70 -2.65 16.84 5.88
CA ALA A 70 -1.50 17.71 5.61
C ALA A 70 -1.92 19.18 5.57
N LYS A 71 -0.94 20.07 5.69
CA LYS A 71 -1.17 21.50 5.46
C LYS A 71 -1.36 21.78 3.96
N PRO A 72 -2.30 22.65 3.56
CA PRO A 72 -2.51 23.01 2.14
C PRO A 72 -1.22 23.39 1.40
N ASN A 73 -0.43 24.30 1.96
CA ASN A 73 0.83 24.77 1.35
C ASN A 73 1.87 23.65 1.11
N PHE A 74 1.79 22.55 1.89
CA PHE A 74 2.64 21.39 1.67
C PHE A 74 2.14 20.56 0.47
N LEU A 75 0.82 20.41 0.34
CA LEU A 75 0.22 19.69 -0.77
C LEU A 75 0.42 20.40 -2.10
N ASP A 76 0.35 21.72 -2.13
CA ASP A 76 0.62 22.50 -3.36
C ASP A 76 2.02 22.20 -3.91
N LYS A 77 3.01 22.05 -3.03
CA LYS A 77 4.39 21.70 -3.39
C LYS A 77 4.57 20.24 -3.82
N MET A 78 3.65 19.36 -3.42
CA MET A 78 3.70 17.93 -3.69
C MET A 78 2.67 17.49 -4.75
N ASN A 79 1.90 18.43 -5.29
CA ASN A 79 0.82 18.13 -6.23
C ASN A 79 1.39 17.48 -7.49
N GLY A 80 0.91 16.27 -7.80
CA GLY A 80 1.39 15.48 -8.93
C GLY A 80 2.82 14.93 -8.79
N ILE A 81 3.52 15.18 -7.67
CA ILE A 81 4.91 14.74 -7.49
C ILE A 81 4.95 13.35 -6.86
N PRO A 82 5.53 12.35 -7.54
CA PRO A 82 5.67 11.02 -6.97
C PRO A 82 6.75 10.98 -5.87
N PHE A 83 6.57 10.07 -4.93
CA PHE A 83 7.50 9.79 -3.86
C PHE A 83 7.52 8.30 -3.51
N ARG A 84 8.48 7.92 -2.68
CA ARG A 84 8.57 6.56 -2.12
C ARG A 84 7.75 6.50 -0.85
N TYR A 85 6.83 5.55 -0.70
CA TYR A 85 6.04 5.42 0.53
C TYR A 85 6.93 5.32 1.78
N THR A 86 8.09 4.66 1.70
CA THR A 86 9.05 4.59 2.81
C THR A 86 9.66 5.94 3.23
N SER A 87 9.58 6.95 2.37
CA SER A 87 10.05 8.31 2.68
C SER A 87 8.99 9.18 3.35
N LEU A 88 7.73 8.73 3.38
CA LEU A 88 6.65 9.44 4.04
C LEU A 88 6.79 9.32 5.55
N LYS A 89 6.87 10.45 6.25
CA LYS A 89 6.87 10.55 7.70
C LYS A 89 5.55 11.14 8.17
N TYR A 90 4.94 10.50 9.16
CA TYR A 90 3.67 10.91 9.73
C TYR A 90 3.62 10.62 11.23
N THR A 91 2.67 11.22 11.93
CA THR A 91 2.42 10.95 13.35
C THR A 91 1.71 9.62 13.56
N ASP A 92 1.90 8.99 14.72
CA ASP A 92 1.20 7.76 15.12
C ASP A 92 -0.23 8.01 15.65
N THR A 93 -0.72 9.24 15.52
CA THR A 93 -2.09 9.65 15.87
C THR A 93 -3.07 9.37 14.73
N PHE A 94 -4.37 9.33 15.04
CA PHE A 94 -5.42 9.25 14.04
C PHE A 94 -6.26 10.55 14.03
N PRO A 95 -6.47 11.20 12.86
CA PRO A 95 -5.85 10.91 11.57
C PRO A 95 -4.33 11.20 11.59
N LYS A 96 -3.61 10.58 10.66
CA LYS A 96 -2.14 10.64 10.59
C LYS A 96 -1.69 11.95 9.98
N LYS A 97 -0.99 12.79 10.74
CA LYS A 97 -0.49 14.07 10.24
C LYS A 97 0.80 13.84 9.46
N VAL A 98 0.84 14.25 8.20
CA VAL A 98 2.06 14.20 7.38
C VAL A 98 3.04 15.25 7.88
N ILE A 99 4.22 14.78 8.30
CA ILE A 99 5.31 15.61 8.83
C ILE A 99 6.22 16.02 7.68
N SER A 100 6.63 15.06 6.87
CA SER A 100 7.52 15.30 5.74
C SER A 100 7.47 14.14 4.74
N VAL A 101 7.94 14.41 3.53
CA VAL A 101 8.13 13.41 2.49
C VAL A 101 9.34 13.80 1.65
N LYS A 102 10.10 12.82 1.18
CA LYS A 102 11.15 13.08 0.19
C LYS A 102 10.57 12.86 -1.20
N PRO A 103 10.33 13.91 -2.00
CA PRO A 103 9.87 13.73 -3.36
C PRO A 103 10.93 12.96 -4.16
N CYS A 104 10.46 12.13 -5.08
CA CYS A 104 11.34 11.66 -6.14
C CYS A 104 11.54 12.83 -7.09
N ARG A 105 12.76 13.38 -7.13
CA ARG A 105 13.13 14.34 -8.16
C ARG A 105 13.09 13.60 -9.49
N GLY A 106 12.43 14.19 -10.49
CA GLY A 106 12.38 13.65 -11.83
C GLY A 106 13.79 13.39 -12.35
N HIS A 107 13.91 12.29 -13.09
CA HIS A 107 14.86 12.15 -14.18
C HIS A 107 14.81 13.38 -15.10
#